data_AF-A0A523JDK9-F1
#
_entry.id   AF-A0A523JDK9-F1
#
_cell.length_a   1.000
_cell.length_b   1.000
_cell.length_c   1.000
_cell.angle_alpha   90.00
_cell.angle_beta   90.00
_cell.angle_gamma   90.00
#
_symmetry.space_group_name_H-M   'P 1'
#
loop_
_entity.id
_entity.type
_entity.pdbx_description
1 polymer ?
#
loop_
_entity_poly.entity_id
_entity_poly.type
_entity_poly.pdbx_seq_one_letter_code
_entity_poly.pdbx_strand_id
1 'polypeptide(L)'
;MCEFSKKSFSHYSKFLNHYNICQDPGNDKIVRIQLEKGNDQVKYCFIPTYSQDGGDKSIFIGEPRCLLISDSRKIHEIEFLKNRPSPKGSLPFSKFPIKGVLIIKDEVLDFLAPFKAPLPAPNAYLKCAEVLDLTGDDSYCLAFKEMGRYSLHSF
;
A
#
# COMPACT_ATOMS: atom_id res chain seq x y z
N MET A 1 -13.38 -0.16 -17.87
CA MET A 1 -11.98 -0.65 -17.96
C MET A 1 -11.08 0.50 -17.57
N CYS A 2 -9.95 0.24 -16.91
CA CYS A 2 -9.00 1.30 -16.58
C CYS A 2 -8.27 1.75 -17.84
N GLU A 3 -8.69 2.86 -18.42
CA GLU A 3 -8.08 3.42 -19.62
C GLU A 3 -7.17 4.58 -19.21
N PHE A 4 -5.87 4.32 -19.11
CA PHE A 4 -4.89 5.37 -18.86
C PHE A 4 -4.35 5.94 -20.17
N SER A 5 -4.37 7.26 -20.29
CA SER A 5 -3.60 7.93 -21.33
C SER A 5 -2.11 7.80 -21.05
N LYS A 6 -1.31 7.43 -22.05
CA LYS A 6 0.17 7.38 -21.93
C LYS A 6 0.82 8.74 -21.62
N LYS A 7 0.08 9.85 -21.74
CA LYS A 7 0.61 11.22 -21.61
C LYS A 7 -0.07 12.05 -20.52
N SER A 8 -1.18 11.57 -19.95
CA SER A 8 -1.93 12.31 -18.92
C SER A 8 -1.95 11.52 -17.64
N PHE A 9 -1.73 12.20 -16.51
CA PHE A 9 -1.74 11.62 -15.17
C PHE A 9 -2.78 12.32 -14.30
N SER A 10 -3.63 11.54 -13.64
CA SER A 10 -4.75 12.05 -12.84
C SER A 10 -4.41 12.29 -11.37
N HIS A 11 -3.31 11.71 -10.87
CA HIS A 11 -2.91 11.81 -9.47
C HIS A 11 -1.50 12.33 -9.32
N TYR A 12 -1.25 12.98 -8.18
CA TYR A 12 0.08 13.41 -7.75
C TYR A 12 0.27 13.10 -6.26
N SER A 13 1.44 12.57 -5.91
CA SER A 13 1.89 12.55 -4.52
C SER A 13 3.36 12.92 -4.44
N LYS A 14 3.79 13.51 -3.31
CA LYS A 14 5.21 13.83 -3.09
C LYS A 14 6.11 12.58 -3.20
N PHE A 15 5.56 11.39 -2.94
CA PHE A 15 6.27 10.13 -2.96
C PHE A 15 6.38 9.52 -4.37
N LEU A 16 5.32 9.58 -5.19
CA LEU A 16 5.26 8.95 -6.51
C LEU A 16 5.43 9.93 -7.69
N ASN A 17 5.43 11.24 -7.42
CA ASN A 17 5.18 12.28 -8.42
C ASN A 17 3.82 12.04 -9.10
N HIS A 18 3.72 12.21 -10.42
CA HIS A 18 2.50 11.93 -11.14
C HIS A 18 2.33 10.44 -11.42
N TYR A 19 1.10 9.96 -11.24
CA TYR A 19 0.74 8.57 -11.49
C TYR A 19 -0.74 8.44 -11.85
N ASN A 20 -1.07 7.34 -12.53
CA ASN A 20 -2.43 6.87 -12.71
C ASN A 20 -2.58 5.58 -11.94
N ILE A 21 -3.73 5.40 -11.30
CA ILE A 21 -4.06 4.17 -10.62
C ILE A 21 -5.57 3.95 -10.69
N CYS A 22 -5.98 2.70 -10.70
CA CYS A 22 -7.39 2.34 -10.69
C CYS A 22 -7.54 0.92 -10.13
N GLN A 23 -8.75 0.61 -9.70
CA GLN A 23 -9.18 -0.74 -9.42
C GLN A 23 -10.05 -1.27 -10.55
N ASP A 24 -9.95 -2.56 -10.84
CA ASP A 24 -10.82 -3.21 -11.81
C ASP A 24 -12.28 -3.24 -11.30
N PRO A 25 -13.26 -2.78 -12.09
CA PRO A 25 -14.66 -2.71 -11.65
C PRO A 25 -15.31 -4.08 -11.46
N GLY A 26 -14.77 -5.14 -12.06
CA GLY A 26 -15.28 -6.50 -11.92
C GLY A 26 -14.52 -7.34 -10.88
N ASN A 27 -13.35 -6.88 -10.43
CA ASN A 27 -12.51 -7.62 -9.48
C ASN A 27 -11.67 -6.68 -8.61
N ASP A 28 -12.08 -6.52 -7.35
CA ASP A 28 -11.40 -5.64 -6.39
C ASP A 28 -9.94 -6.03 -6.07
N LYS A 29 -9.52 -7.25 -6.44
CA LYS A 29 -8.14 -7.71 -6.30
C LYS A 29 -7.22 -7.23 -7.39
N ILE A 30 -7.75 -6.71 -8.50
CA ILE A 30 -6.93 -6.27 -9.63
C ILE A 30 -6.83 -4.76 -9.59
N VAL A 31 -5.60 -4.26 -9.47
CA VAL A 31 -5.27 -2.84 -9.57
C VAL A 31 -4.29 -2.63 -10.70
N ARG A 32 -4.46 -1.54 -11.45
CA ARG A 32 -3.51 -1.13 -12.49
C ARG A 32 -2.88 0.18 -12.11
N ILE A 33 -1.57 0.26 -12.26
CA ILE A 33 -0.80 1.48 -11.99
C ILE A 33 0.09 1.84 -13.18
N GLN A 34 0.27 3.14 -13.37
CA GLN A 34 1.22 3.71 -14.30
C GLN A 34 1.93 4.87 -13.60
N LEU A 35 3.25 4.79 -13.51
CA LEU A 35 4.08 5.87 -12.95
C LEU A 35 4.60 6.76 -14.08
N GLU A 36 4.62 8.07 -13.85
CA GLU A 36 5.29 9.01 -14.76
C GLU A 36 6.80 8.74 -14.81
N LYS A 37 7.38 8.41 -13.65
CA LYS A 37 8.80 8.09 -13.50
C LYS A 37 8.95 6.79 -12.70
N GLY A 38 9.48 5.78 -13.37
CA GLY A 38 9.93 4.54 -12.74
C GLY A 38 11.28 4.68 -12.05
N ASN A 39 11.70 3.62 -11.36
CA ASN A 39 13.04 3.44 -10.82
C ASN A 39 13.39 1.94 -10.88
N ASP A 40 14.47 1.60 -11.57
CA ASP A 40 14.93 0.23 -11.80
C ASP A 40 15.84 -0.32 -10.70
N GLN A 41 16.16 0.48 -9.69
CA GLN A 41 16.96 0.11 -8.52
C GLN A 41 16.10 -0.22 -7.29
N VAL A 42 14.79 0.04 -7.34
CA VAL A 42 13.90 -0.14 -6.18
C VAL A 42 12.59 -0.80 -6.57
N LYS A 43 12.12 -1.71 -5.71
CA LYS A 43 10.79 -2.31 -5.85
C LYS A 43 9.75 -1.40 -5.22
N TYR A 44 8.62 -1.27 -5.89
CA TYR A 44 7.41 -0.66 -5.34
C TYR A 44 6.53 -1.79 -4.82
N CYS A 45 6.23 -1.76 -3.53
CA CYS A 45 5.34 -2.67 -2.84
C CYS A 45 3.96 -2.03 -2.69
N PHE A 46 2.95 -2.82 -3.06
CA PHE A 46 1.55 -2.44 -3.06
C PHE A 46 0.85 -3.28 -1.99
N ILE A 47 0.27 -2.63 -1.01
CA ILE A 47 -0.34 -3.29 0.13
C ILE A 47 -1.85 -3.04 0.07
N PRO A 48 -2.67 -4.09 -0.12
CA PRO A 48 -4.11 -3.92 -0.27
C PRO A 48 -4.72 -3.52 1.08
N THR A 49 -5.50 -2.44 1.09
CA THR A 49 -6.11 -1.89 2.30
C THR A 49 -7.64 -1.79 2.20
N TYR A 50 -8.29 -1.88 3.34
CA TYR A 50 -9.69 -1.55 3.55
C TYR A 50 -9.78 -0.41 4.56
N SER A 51 -10.55 0.62 4.23
CA SER A 51 -11.01 1.62 5.19
C SER A 51 -12.52 1.71 5.05
N GLN A 52 -13.22 1.80 6.18
CA GLN A 52 -14.63 2.15 6.16
C GLN A 52 -14.79 3.61 5.73
N ASP A 53 -15.86 3.94 5.01
CA ASP A 53 -16.09 5.29 4.52
C ASP A 53 -16.20 6.26 5.72
N GLY A 54 -15.37 7.30 5.74
CA GLY A 54 -15.27 8.25 6.86
C GLY A 54 -14.51 7.74 8.10
N GLY A 55 -13.83 6.58 8.01
CA GLY A 55 -13.00 6.05 9.09
C GLY A 55 -11.53 6.51 9.02
N ASP A 56 -10.92 6.75 10.18
CA ASP A 56 -9.51 7.19 10.30
C ASP A 56 -8.50 6.03 10.27
N LYS A 57 -8.99 4.79 10.21
CA LYS A 57 -8.16 3.57 10.26
C LYS A 57 -8.24 2.81 8.95
N SER A 58 -7.07 2.51 8.38
CA SER A 58 -6.93 1.57 7.27
C SER A 58 -6.39 0.24 7.79
N ILE A 59 -7.01 -0.84 7.35
CA ILE A 59 -6.68 -2.22 7.71
C ILE A 59 -6.04 -2.84 6.46
N PHE A 60 -4.85 -3.44 6.57
CA PHE A 60 -4.33 -4.22 5.45
C PHE A 60 -5.04 -5.57 5.35
N ILE A 61 -5.23 -6.04 4.13
CA ILE A 61 -6.08 -7.20 3.83
C ILE A 61 -5.25 -8.44 3.48
N GLY A 62 -4.02 -8.25 3.02
CA GLY A 62 -3.16 -9.32 2.57
C GLY A 62 -1.74 -8.88 2.31
N GLU A 63 -0.94 -9.82 1.82
CA GLU A 63 0.48 -9.62 1.61
C GLU A 63 0.78 -8.47 0.62
N PRO A 64 1.92 -7.77 0.81
CA PRO A 64 2.43 -6.84 -0.18
C PRO A 64 2.74 -7.56 -1.51
N ARG A 65 2.37 -6.92 -2.62
CA ARG A 65 2.80 -7.32 -3.96
C ARG A 65 3.84 -6.34 -4.43
N CYS A 66 5.08 -6.79 -4.64
CA CYS A 66 6.20 -5.91 -4.95
C CYS A 66 6.70 -6.14 -6.38
N LEU A 67 6.89 -5.06 -7.13
CA LEU A 67 7.40 -5.11 -8.50
C LEU A 67 8.40 -3.99 -8.77
N LEU A 68 9.35 -4.29 -9.67
CA LEU A 68 10.22 -3.28 -10.24
C LEU A 68 9.46 -2.54 -11.34
N ILE A 69 9.36 -1.21 -11.23
CA ILE A 69 8.71 -0.37 -12.24
C ILE A 69 9.81 0.49 -12.85
N SER A 70 10.51 -0.05 -13.85
CA SER A 70 11.58 0.64 -14.57
C SER A 70 11.06 1.41 -15.79
N ASP A 71 10.07 0.84 -16.48
CA ASP A 71 9.49 1.42 -17.69
C ASP A 71 8.46 2.49 -17.34
N SER A 72 8.87 3.74 -17.53
CA SER A 72 8.01 4.90 -17.28
C SER A 72 6.83 4.88 -18.25
N ARG A 73 5.62 5.19 -17.77
CA ARG A 73 4.38 5.20 -18.57
C ARG A 73 3.89 3.83 -19.05
N LYS A 74 4.52 2.73 -18.64
CA LYS A 74 3.92 1.39 -18.80
C LYS A 74 2.83 1.16 -17.76
N ILE A 75 1.77 0.49 -18.17
CA ILE A 75 0.70 0.04 -17.26
C ILE A 75 1.13 -1.29 -16.68
N HIS A 76 1.11 -1.39 -15.35
CA HIS A 76 1.40 -2.59 -14.60
C HIS A 76 0.13 -3.07 -13.91
N GLU A 77 -0.19 -4.33 -14.08
CA GLU A 77 -1.29 -4.99 -13.38
C GLU A 77 -0.78 -5.68 -12.12
N ILE A 78 -1.53 -5.54 -11.05
CA ILE A 78 -1.23 -6.08 -9.73
C ILE A 78 -2.46 -6.86 -9.28
N GLU A 79 -2.29 -8.16 -9.11
CA GLU A 79 -3.30 -9.03 -8.50
C GLU A 79 -2.95 -9.25 -7.02
N PHE A 80 -3.88 -8.84 -6.14
CA PHE A 80 -3.76 -8.99 -4.70
C PHE A 80 -4.31 -10.32 -4.20
N LEU A 81 -3.65 -10.84 -3.16
CA LEU A 81 -4.17 -11.93 -2.36
C LEU A 81 -4.78 -11.35 -1.07
N LYS A 82 -5.92 -11.89 -0.66
CA LYS A 82 -6.56 -11.55 0.63
C LYS A 82 -6.26 -12.63 1.67
N ASN A 83 -4.99 -12.74 2.04
CA ASN A 83 -4.45 -13.84 2.83
C ASN A 83 -4.01 -13.43 4.25
N ARG A 84 -4.34 -12.23 4.71
CA ARG A 84 -4.03 -11.83 6.09
C ARG A 84 -4.86 -12.65 7.10
N PRO A 85 -4.24 -13.31 8.08
CA PRO A 85 -4.96 -13.94 9.18
C PRO A 85 -5.72 -12.89 10.02
N SER A 86 -6.96 -13.18 10.39
CA SER A 86 -7.72 -12.34 11.32
C SER A 86 -7.48 -12.76 12.78
N PRO A 87 -7.56 -11.83 13.74
CA PRO A 87 -7.62 -12.19 15.15
C PRO A 87 -8.75 -13.19 15.43
N LYS A 88 -8.54 -14.06 16.42
CA LYS A 88 -9.52 -15.09 16.80
C LYS A 88 -10.82 -14.43 17.27
N GLY A 89 -11.94 -14.77 16.65
CA GLY A 89 -13.26 -14.21 16.96
C GLY A 89 -13.66 -12.98 16.14
N SER A 90 -12.80 -12.51 15.23
CA SER A 90 -13.12 -11.44 14.28
C SER A 90 -13.54 -11.98 12.90
N LEU A 91 -14.23 -11.15 12.11
CA LEU A 91 -14.51 -11.46 10.71
C LEU A 91 -13.19 -11.67 9.95
N PRO A 92 -13.06 -12.73 9.10
CA PRO A 92 -11.86 -12.95 8.33
C PRO A 92 -11.52 -11.75 7.44
N PHE A 93 -10.26 -11.30 7.45
CA PHE A 93 -9.85 -10.17 6.62
C PHE A 93 -10.08 -10.43 5.12
N SER A 94 -10.07 -11.70 4.71
CA SER A 94 -10.40 -12.14 3.35
C SER A 94 -11.80 -11.78 2.86
N LYS A 95 -12.72 -11.40 3.77
CA LYS A 95 -14.09 -10.96 3.45
C LYS A 95 -14.22 -9.46 3.20
N PHE A 96 -13.23 -8.65 3.57
CA PHE A 96 -13.30 -7.21 3.33
C PHE A 96 -12.99 -6.89 1.86
N PRO A 97 -13.70 -5.93 1.24
CA PRO A 97 -13.34 -5.44 -0.08
C PRO A 97 -12.03 -4.67 0.00
N ILE A 98 -11.22 -4.73 -1.06
CA ILE A 98 -10.08 -3.82 -1.22
C ILE A 98 -10.66 -2.47 -1.61
N LYS A 99 -10.46 -1.45 -0.76
CA LYS A 99 -10.93 -0.07 -0.99
C LYS A 99 -9.77 0.92 -1.14
N GLY A 100 -8.54 0.44 -1.06
CA GLY A 100 -7.37 1.26 -1.26
C GLY A 100 -6.11 0.44 -1.35
N VAL A 101 -5.02 1.16 -1.59
CA VAL A 101 -3.68 0.59 -1.67
C VAL A 101 -2.69 1.55 -1.04
N LEU A 102 -1.86 1.01 -0.15
CA LEU A 102 -0.66 1.70 0.31
C LEU A 102 0.51 1.32 -0.59
N ILE A 103 1.18 2.32 -1.13
CA ILE A 103 2.31 2.17 -2.06
C ILE A 103 3.56 2.66 -1.34
N ILE A 104 4.55 1.80 -1.26
CA ILE A 104 5.82 2.08 -0.58
C ILE A 104 6.98 1.45 -1.34
N LYS A 105 8.18 2.00 -1.18
CA LYS A 105 9.41 1.44 -1.75
C LYS A 105 9.98 0.42 -0.79
N ASP A 106 10.48 -0.69 -1.32
CA ASP A 106 11.19 -1.72 -0.56
C ASP A 106 12.62 -1.25 -0.24
N GLU A 107 12.70 -0.23 0.62
CA GLU A 107 13.94 0.35 1.11
C GLU A 107 14.08 0.07 2.60
N VAL A 108 15.30 -0.24 3.06
CA VAL A 108 15.62 -0.30 4.48
C VAL A 108 15.74 1.12 5.00
N LEU A 109 14.96 1.45 6.04
CA LEU A 109 14.93 2.78 6.65
C LEU A 109 15.14 2.68 8.16
N ASP A 110 15.71 3.74 8.72
CA ASP A 110 15.69 4.00 10.16
C ASP A 110 14.36 4.66 10.54
N PHE A 111 13.62 4.01 11.42
CA PHE A 111 12.39 4.53 11.99
C PHE A 111 12.64 4.96 13.44
N LEU A 112 11.88 5.95 13.90
CA LEU A 112 11.92 6.37 15.30
C LEU A 112 11.41 5.24 16.22
N ALA A 113 11.64 5.41 17.52
CA ALA A 113 11.08 4.50 18.53
C ALA A 113 9.55 4.37 18.31
N PRO A 114 8.97 3.16 18.44
CA PRO A 114 9.53 1.97 19.11
C PRO A 114 10.27 0.97 18.19
N PHE A 115 10.55 1.30 16.93
CA PHE A 115 11.39 0.44 16.09
C PHE A 115 12.82 0.37 16.66
N LYS A 116 13.35 -0.86 16.81
CA LYS A 116 14.65 -1.10 17.48
C LYS A 116 15.84 -1.21 16.53
N ALA A 117 15.57 -1.34 15.24
CA ALA A 117 16.57 -1.52 14.20
C ALA A 117 16.00 -1.05 12.86
N PRO A 118 16.87 -0.68 11.90
CA PRO A 118 16.45 -0.46 10.53
C PRO A 118 15.79 -1.71 9.96
N LEU A 119 14.73 -1.51 9.17
CA LEU A 119 13.98 -2.58 8.54
C LEU A 119 13.40 -2.13 7.20
N PRO A 120 13.05 -3.07 6.30
CA PRO A 120 12.34 -2.74 5.07
C PRO A 120 11.04 -2.00 5.39
N ALA A 121 10.79 -0.90 4.68
CA ALA A 121 9.63 -0.06 4.93
C ALA A 121 8.27 -0.78 4.79
N PRO A 122 8.06 -1.75 3.87
CA PRO A 122 6.86 -2.59 3.89
C PRO A 122 6.69 -3.34 5.22
N ASN A 123 7.78 -3.88 5.78
CA ASN A 123 7.74 -4.62 7.04
C ASN A 123 7.40 -3.69 8.22
N ALA A 124 7.88 -2.45 8.21
CA ALA A 124 7.52 -1.46 9.21
C ALA A 124 6.02 -1.15 9.21
N TYR A 125 5.41 -0.99 8.03
CA TYR A 125 3.95 -0.83 7.92
C TYR A 125 3.18 -2.03 8.46
N LEU A 126 3.58 -3.25 8.03
CA LEU A 126 2.93 -4.48 8.50
C LEU A 126 3.04 -4.63 10.03
N LYS A 127 4.20 -4.27 10.60
CA LYS A 127 4.41 -4.29 12.04
C LYS A 127 3.51 -3.29 12.76
N CYS A 128 3.42 -2.07 12.26
CA CYS A 128 2.47 -1.06 12.76
C CYS A 128 1.05 -1.63 12.81
N ALA A 129 0.56 -2.17 11.70
CA ALA A 129 -0.81 -2.63 11.61
C ALA A 129 -1.08 -3.90 12.44
N GLU A 130 -0.10 -4.79 12.57
CA GLU A 130 -0.18 -5.94 13.46
C GLU A 130 -0.27 -5.52 14.93
N VAL A 131 0.61 -4.63 15.39
CA VAL A 131 0.61 -4.15 16.77
C VAL A 131 -0.68 -3.41 17.10
N LEU A 132 -1.13 -2.53 16.20
CA LEU A 132 -2.38 -1.79 16.36
C LEU A 132 -3.58 -2.73 16.50
N ASP A 133 -3.66 -3.78 15.67
CA ASP A 133 -4.79 -4.72 15.70
C ASP A 133 -4.75 -5.68 16.91
N LEU A 134 -3.56 -6.07 17.37
CA LEU A 134 -3.41 -6.99 18.51
C LEU A 134 -3.54 -6.29 19.87
N THR A 135 -3.09 -5.05 19.97
CA THR A 135 -2.90 -4.37 21.26
C THR A 135 -3.61 -3.02 21.36
N GLY A 136 -4.02 -2.43 20.24
CA GLY A 136 -4.53 -1.06 20.19
C GLY A 136 -3.45 0.02 20.21
N ASP A 137 -2.18 -0.35 20.35
CA ASP A 137 -1.04 0.59 20.36
C ASP A 137 -0.72 1.09 18.95
N ASP A 138 -0.83 2.40 18.74
CA ASP A 138 -0.57 3.07 17.46
C ASP A 138 0.83 3.69 17.36
N SER A 139 1.70 3.55 18.37
CA SER A 139 3.03 4.17 18.40
C SER A 139 3.91 3.78 17.21
N TYR A 140 3.90 2.51 16.80
CA TYR A 140 4.57 2.04 15.58
C TYR A 140 4.01 2.69 14.32
N CYS A 141 2.70 2.95 14.29
CA CYS A 141 2.05 3.59 13.16
C CYS A 141 2.36 5.08 13.09
N LEU A 142 2.47 5.76 14.23
CA LEU A 142 2.91 7.15 14.31
C LEU A 142 4.36 7.28 13.80
N ALA A 143 5.28 6.45 14.31
CA ALA A 143 6.67 6.44 13.85
C ALA A 143 6.81 6.11 12.35
N PHE A 144 5.99 5.21 11.82
CA PHE A 144 5.94 4.93 10.38
C PHE A 144 5.43 6.15 9.58
N LYS A 145 4.34 6.79 10.03
CA LYS A 145 3.71 7.93 9.35
C LYS A 145 4.65 9.13 9.27
N GLU A 146 5.42 9.40 10.32
CA GLU A 146 6.38 10.51 10.39
C GLU A 146 7.43 10.49 9.28
N MET A 147 7.79 9.30 8.77
CA MET A 147 8.72 9.19 7.64
C MET A 147 8.15 9.79 6.36
N GLY A 148 6.83 9.77 6.16
CA GLY A 148 6.17 10.31 4.97
C GLY A 148 6.61 9.66 3.65
N ARG A 149 7.27 8.48 3.68
CA ARG A 149 7.82 7.78 2.51
C ARG A 149 6.86 6.73 1.93
N TYR A 150 5.59 7.10 1.80
CA TYR A 150 4.55 6.25 1.22
C TYR A 150 3.50 7.10 0.50
N SER A 151 2.65 6.44 -0.30
CA SER A 151 1.44 7.03 -0.88
C SER A 151 0.26 6.13 -0.57
N LEU A 152 -0.79 6.68 0.04
CA LEU A 152 -2.06 5.98 0.23
C LEU A 152 -3.02 6.44 -0.87
N HIS A 153 -3.70 5.51 -1.52
CA HIS A 153 -4.72 5.80 -2.51
C HIS A 153 -6.00 5.02 -2.17
N SER A 154 -7.13 5.72 -2.11
CA SER A 154 -8.46 5.13 -1.89
C SER A 154 -9.23 5.09 -3.22
N PHE A 155 -10.02 4.03 -3.42
CA PHE A 155 -10.85 3.80 -4.61
C PHE A 155 -12.32 4.16 -4.36
#